data_AF-X6PCA9-F1
#
_entry.id   AF-X6PCA9-F1
#
_cell.length_a   1.000
_cell.length_b   1.000
_cell.length_c   1.000
_cell.angle_alpha   90.00
_cell.angle_beta   90.00
_cell.angle_gamma   90.00
#
_symmetry.space_group_name_H-M   'P 1'
#
loop_
_entity.id
_entity.type
_entity.pdbx_description
1 polymer ?
#
loop_
_entity_poly.entity_id
_entity_poly.type
_entity_poly.pdbx_seq_one_letter_code
_entity_poly.pdbx_strand_id
1 'polypeptide(L)'
;YIQQTMQISAMWNHKIDFNLIFTILQSTQGEIDQTIKYLSIFETWKLQPNNIKGYEKKKKEFIERRCRNHNINLFSIFFAEKGFIKHTSIEFAAIYTANNGVPFAEKDKKETNNNK
;
A
#
# COMPACT_ATOMS: atom_id res chain seq x y z
N TYR A 1 -12.17 -4.10 6.74
CA TYR A 1 -11.56 -4.82 5.60
C TYR A 1 -10.49 -5.86 5.99
N ILE A 2 -10.46 -6.38 7.22
CA ILE A 2 -9.40 -7.32 7.65
C ILE A 2 -9.49 -8.67 6.91
N GLN A 3 -10.66 -9.30 6.90
CA GLN A 3 -10.86 -10.60 6.22
C GLN A 3 -10.62 -10.50 4.70
N GLN A 4 -11.12 -9.45 4.04
CA GLN A 4 -10.86 -9.20 2.62
C GLN A 4 -9.38 -8.98 2.32
N THR A 5 -8.64 -8.34 3.24
CA THR A 5 -7.18 -8.19 3.12
C THR A 5 -6.49 -9.55 3.10
N MET A 6 -6.88 -10.46 3.99
CA MET A 6 -6.33 -11.82 4.04
C MET A 6 -6.69 -12.62 2.79
N GLN A 7 -7.94 -12.53 2.31
CA GLN A 7 -8.41 -13.20 1.09
C GLN A 7 -7.57 -12.76 -0.12
N ILE A 8 -7.47 -11.45 -0.36
CA ILE A 8 -6.68 -10.91 -1.47
C ILE A 8 -5.21 -11.26 -1.30
N SER A 9 -4.68 -11.18 -0.07
CA SER A 9 -3.30 -11.58 0.18
C SER A 9 -3.04 -13.04 -0.21
N ALA A 10 -3.95 -13.97 0.06
CA ALA A 10 -3.80 -15.37 -0.30
C ALA A 10 -3.75 -15.56 -1.82
N MET A 11 -4.56 -14.81 -2.58
CA MET A 11 -4.54 -14.81 -4.06
C MET A 11 -3.17 -14.40 -4.64
N TRP A 12 -2.44 -13.56 -3.92
CA TRP A 12 -1.09 -13.10 -4.27
C TRP A 12 0.03 -13.86 -3.54
N ASN A 13 -0.29 -15.04 -2.96
CA ASN A 13 0.65 -15.86 -2.21
C ASN A 13 1.41 -15.06 -1.11
N HIS A 14 0.70 -14.17 -0.43
CA HIS A 14 1.19 -13.29 0.63
C HIS A 14 2.37 -12.39 0.27
N LYS A 15 2.61 -12.15 -1.04
CA LYS A 15 3.72 -11.31 -1.51
C LYS A 15 3.46 -9.81 -1.39
N ILE A 16 2.19 -9.41 -1.27
CA ILE A 16 1.77 -8.01 -1.18
C ILE A 16 1.61 -7.62 0.29
N ASP A 17 2.04 -6.40 0.61
CA ASP A 17 1.91 -5.86 1.97
C ASP A 17 0.43 -5.72 2.36
N PHE A 18 0.06 -6.21 3.55
CA PHE A 18 -1.34 -6.22 3.99
C PHE A 18 -1.88 -4.80 4.18
N ASN A 19 -1.04 -3.86 4.63
CA ASN A 19 -1.47 -2.47 4.76
C ASN A 19 -1.74 -1.83 3.40
N LEU A 20 -0.98 -2.20 2.35
CA LEU A 20 -1.25 -1.76 0.99
C LEU A 20 -2.60 -2.29 0.48
N ILE A 21 -2.86 -3.59 0.64
CA ILE A 21 -4.16 -4.19 0.26
C ILE A 21 -5.29 -3.50 1.01
N PHE A 22 -5.14 -3.32 2.33
CA PHE A 22 -6.13 -2.64 3.16
C PHE A 22 -6.37 -1.19 2.72
N THR A 23 -5.32 -0.45 2.35
CA THR A 23 -5.42 0.93 1.84
C THR A 23 -6.23 0.98 0.55
N ILE A 24 -5.96 0.06 -0.38
CA ILE A 24 -6.66 0.01 -1.65
C ILE A 24 -8.11 -0.38 -1.41
N LEU A 25 -8.39 -1.35 -0.53
CA LEU A 25 -9.75 -1.71 -0.11
C LEU A 25 -10.51 -0.52 0.47
N GLN A 26 -9.88 0.31 1.30
CA GLN A 26 -10.52 1.55 1.78
C GLN A 26 -10.85 2.50 0.62
N SER A 27 -9.94 2.62 -0.36
CA SER A 27 -10.10 3.51 -1.51
C SER A 27 -11.16 3.04 -2.50
N THR A 28 -11.36 1.72 -2.61
CA THR A 28 -12.38 1.07 -3.46
C THR A 28 -13.65 0.74 -2.69
N GLN A 29 -13.80 1.22 -1.45
CA GLN A 29 -14.97 0.95 -0.59
C GLN A 29 -15.25 -0.55 -0.36
N GLY A 30 -14.20 -1.38 -0.41
CA GLY A 30 -14.27 -2.82 -0.20
C GLY A 30 -14.52 -3.63 -1.46
N GLU A 31 -14.65 -3.00 -2.63
CA GLU A 31 -14.87 -3.70 -3.91
C GLU A 31 -13.64 -4.53 -4.30
N ILE A 32 -13.76 -5.87 -4.19
CA ILE A 32 -12.64 -6.80 -4.35
C ILE A 32 -12.08 -6.75 -5.78
N ASP A 33 -12.94 -6.82 -6.79
CA ASP A 33 -12.51 -6.84 -8.20
C ASP A 33 -11.78 -5.55 -8.58
N GLN A 34 -12.28 -4.42 -8.10
CA GLN A 34 -11.61 -3.13 -8.29
C GLN A 34 -10.27 -3.11 -7.56
N THR A 35 -10.21 -3.62 -6.32
CA THR A 35 -8.98 -3.69 -5.53
C THR A 35 -7.91 -4.52 -6.24
N ILE A 36 -8.28 -5.70 -6.75
CA ILE A 36 -7.37 -6.58 -7.51
C ILE A 36 -6.88 -5.86 -8.77
N LYS A 37 -7.77 -5.18 -9.50
CA LYS A 37 -7.40 -4.40 -10.68
C LYS A 37 -6.39 -3.29 -10.34
N TYR A 38 -6.65 -2.52 -9.28
CA TYR A 38 -5.76 -1.46 -8.83
C TYR A 38 -4.40 -2.00 -8.35
N LEU A 39 -4.39 -3.11 -7.61
CA LEU A 39 -3.17 -3.80 -7.20
C LEU A 39 -2.33 -4.21 -8.41
N SER A 40 -2.94 -4.82 -9.42
CA SER A 40 -2.24 -5.22 -10.65
C SER A 40 -1.65 -4.04 -11.41
N ILE A 41 -2.39 -2.93 -11.53
CA ILE A 41 -1.90 -1.71 -12.17
C ILE A 41 -0.74 -1.10 -11.37
N PHE A 42 -0.87 -1.03 -10.04
CA PHE A 42 0.15 -0.50 -9.16
C PHE A 42 1.43 -1.33 -9.19
N GLU A 43 1.35 -2.66 -9.06
CA GLU A 43 2.53 -3.53 -9.12
C GLU A 43 3.22 -3.43 -10.49
N THR A 44 2.46 -3.32 -11.59
CA THR A 44 3.04 -3.06 -12.93
C THR A 44 3.75 -1.71 -13.00
N TRP A 45 3.15 -0.64 -12.44
CA TRP A 45 3.78 0.68 -12.36
C TRP A 45 5.03 0.66 -11.49
N LYS A 46 5.02 -0.07 -10.38
CA LYS A 46 6.13 -0.19 -9.43
C LYS A 46 7.37 -0.86 -10.03
N LEU A 47 7.18 -1.77 -10.99
CA LEU A 47 8.29 -2.45 -11.70
C LEU A 47 9.10 -1.52 -12.60
N GLN A 48 8.61 -0.32 -12.91
CA GLN A 48 9.33 0.64 -13.75
C GLN A 48 10.51 1.25 -12.96
N PRO A 49 11.77 1.13 -13.42
CA PRO A 49 12.94 1.59 -12.66
C PRO A 49 12.92 3.08 -12.31
N ASN A 50 12.32 3.90 -13.18
CA ASN A 50 12.22 5.34 -12.96
C ASN A 50 11.35 5.70 -11.75
N ASN A 51 10.32 4.91 -11.47
CA ASN A 51 9.39 5.15 -10.36
C ASN A 51 10.07 4.84 -9.02
N ILE A 52 10.84 3.74 -8.97
CA ILE A 52 11.66 3.38 -7.79
C ILE A 52 12.72 4.46 -7.55
N LYS A 53 13.42 4.92 -8.60
CA LYS A 53 14.39 6.02 -8.48
C LYS A 53 13.75 7.33 -8.01
N GLY A 54 12.54 7.62 -8.48
CA GLY A 54 11.75 8.78 -8.04
C GLY A 54 11.41 8.71 -6.56
N TYR A 55 11.04 7.52 -6.07
CA TYR A 55 10.79 7.28 -4.65
C TYR A 55 12.04 7.47 -3.79
N GLU A 56 13.18 6.90 -4.18
CA GLU A 56 14.42 7.00 -3.38
C GLU A 56 14.85 8.47 -3.17
N LYS A 57 14.58 9.37 -4.13
CA LYS A 57 14.81 10.82 -3.97
C LYS A 57 13.95 11.48 -2.89
N LYS A 58 12.72 10.98 -2.68
CA LYS A 58 11.74 11.53 -1.72
C LYS A 58 11.69 10.76 -0.40
N LYS A 59 12.35 9.60 -0.33
CA LYS A 59 12.27 8.66 0.79
C LYS A 59 12.59 9.29 2.14
N LYS A 60 13.58 10.18 2.20
CA LYS A 60 13.94 10.91 3.43
C LYS A 60 12.77 11.72 3.97
N GLU A 61 12.06 12.44 3.10
CA GLU A 61 10.93 13.29 3.49
C GLU A 61 9.76 12.46 4.03
N PHE A 62 9.48 11.29 3.43
CA PHE A 62 8.51 10.35 3.99
C PHE A 62 8.89 9.89 5.41
N ILE A 63 10.17 9.56 5.64
CA ILE A 63 10.65 9.12 6.96
C ILE A 63 10.54 10.25 7.99
N GLU A 64 10.88 11.49 7.63
CA GLU A 64 10.72 12.67 8.49
C GLU A 64 9.26 12.90 8.88
N ARG A 65 8.31 12.54 8.01
CA ARG A 65 6.87 12.54 8.27
C ARG A 65 6.36 11.24 8.91
N ARG A 66 7.26 10.43 9.48
CA ARG A 66 6.98 9.16 10.17
C ARG A 66 6.34 8.06 9.29
N CYS A 67 6.38 8.21 7.98
CA CYS A 67 5.82 7.26 7.02
C CYS A 67 6.84 6.15 6.72
N ARG A 68 6.89 5.13 7.59
CA ARG A 68 7.89 4.04 7.49
C ARG A 68 7.50 2.89 6.55
N ASN A 69 6.22 2.75 6.18
CA ASN A 69 5.80 1.71 5.24
C ASN A 69 6.11 2.12 3.79
N HIS A 70 7.18 1.56 3.23
CA HIS A 70 7.64 1.89 1.88
C HIS A 70 6.64 1.55 0.78
N ASN A 71 5.81 0.49 0.95
CA ASN A 71 4.79 0.14 -0.04
C ASN A 71 3.67 1.20 -0.07
N ILE A 72 3.27 1.72 1.10
CA ILE A 72 2.32 2.84 1.19
C ILE A 72 2.91 4.10 0.59
N ASN A 73 4.19 4.40 0.84
CA ASN A 73 4.83 5.59 0.28
C ASN A 73 4.86 5.54 -1.26
N LEU A 74 5.26 4.40 -1.84
CA LEU A 74 5.25 4.17 -3.29
C LEU A 74 3.83 4.27 -3.87
N PHE A 75 2.85 3.66 -3.19
CA PHE A 75 1.45 3.75 -3.59
C PHE A 75 0.93 5.18 -3.56
N SER A 76 1.33 5.97 -2.57
CA SER A 76 0.93 7.38 -2.45
C SER A 76 1.50 8.24 -3.59
N ILE A 77 2.72 7.93 -4.06
CA ILE A 77 3.30 8.56 -5.26
C ILE A 77 2.48 8.20 -6.49
N PHE A 78 2.21 6.91 -6.70
CA PHE A 78 1.37 6.43 -7.80
C PHE A 78 0.00 7.12 -7.82
N PHE A 79 -0.68 7.20 -6.66
CA PHE A 79 -1.98 7.85 -6.53
C PHE A 79 -1.94 9.34 -6.87
N ALA A 80 -0.89 10.05 -6.43
CA ALA A 80 -0.68 11.45 -6.79
C ALA A 80 -0.45 11.61 -8.30
N GLU A 81 0.41 10.79 -8.90
CA GLU A 81 0.72 10.85 -10.34
C GLU A 81 -0.49 10.56 -11.22
N LYS A 82 -1.41 9.70 -10.77
CA LYS A 82 -2.66 9.40 -11.46
C LYS A 82 -3.78 10.42 -11.18
N GLY A 83 -3.54 11.41 -10.34
CA GLY A 83 -4.52 12.44 -9.99
C GLY A 83 -5.70 11.92 -9.16
N PHE A 84 -5.54 10.79 -8.47
CA PHE A 84 -6.59 10.20 -7.62
C PHE A 84 -6.74 10.91 -6.27
N ILE A 85 -5.75 11.73 -5.90
CA ILE A 85 -5.75 12.48 -4.64
C ILE A 85 -5.50 13.96 -4.90
N LYS A 86 -6.10 14.80 -4.04
CA LYS A 86 -5.89 16.26 -4.03
C LYS A 86 -4.67 16.68 -3.21
N HIS A 87 -4.17 15.77 -2.37
CA HIS A 87 -3.00 15.97 -1.52
C HIS A 87 -1.71 15.59 -2.23
N THR A 88 -0.58 16.07 -1.72
CA THR A 88 0.71 15.50 -2.11
C THR A 88 0.80 14.03 -1.68
N SER A 89 1.67 13.25 -2.34
CA SER A 89 1.93 11.86 -1.95
C SER A 89 2.36 11.70 -0.49
N ILE A 90 3.06 12.71 0.06
CA ILE A 90 3.61 12.67 1.41
C ILE A 90 2.53 13.01 2.44
N GLU A 91 1.70 14.02 2.18
CA GLU A 91 0.54 14.33 3.01
C GLU A 91 -0.43 13.16 3.06
N PHE A 92 -0.71 12.52 1.92
CA PHE A 92 -1.56 11.34 1.87
C PHE A 92 -1.01 10.19 2.71
N ALA A 93 0.28 9.87 2.57
CA ALA A 93 0.93 8.83 3.39
C ALA A 93 0.92 9.18 4.88
N ALA A 94 1.10 10.46 5.24
CA ALA A 94 1.09 10.92 6.62
C ALA A 94 -0.32 10.82 7.24
N ILE A 95 -1.35 11.26 6.52
CA ILE A 95 -2.76 11.13 6.93
C ILE A 95 -3.11 9.66 7.13
N TYR A 96 -2.71 8.80 6.18
CA TYR A 96 -2.96 7.37 6.28
C TYR A 96 -2.27 6.76 7.50
N THR A 97 -0.98 7.08 7.71
CA THR A 97 -0.19 6.59 8.85
C THR A 97 -0.81 7.01 10.17
N ALA A 98 -1.30 8.26 10.27
CA ALA A 98 -1.92 8.79 11.47
C ALA A 98 -3.30 8.18 11.76
N ASN A 99 -4.16 8.05 10.73
CA ASN A 99 -5.55 7.65 10.92
C ASN A 99 -5.73 6.13 11.02
N ASN A 100 -4.99 5.35 10.24
CA ASN A 100 -5.21 3.91 10.14
C ASN A 100 -4.30 3.11 11.08
N GLY A 101 -3.33 3.73 11.74
CA GLY A 101 -2.50 3.10 12.77
C GLY A 101 -1.64 1.92 12.29
N VAL A 102 -1.55 1.68 10.97
CA VAL A 102 -0.97 0.48 10.38
C VAL A 102 -1.66 -0.77 10.94
N PRO A 103 -2.85 -1.13 10.43
CA PRO A 103 -3.69 -2.18 11.05
C PRO A 103 -3.03 -3.57 11.07
N PHE A 104 -1.95 -3.77 10.30
CA PHE A 104 -1.14 -4.99 10.31
C PHE A 104 0.32 -4.70 10.66
N ALA A 105 0.79 -5.29 11.75
CA ALA A 105 2.18 -5.32 12.17
C ALA A 105 2.95 -6.49 11.50
N GLU A 106 4.27 -6.50 11.60
CA GLU A 106 5.10 -7.57 11.01
C GLU A 106 4.77 -8.97 11.54
N LYS A 107 4.33 -9.08 12.79
CA LYS A 107 3.91 -10.34 13.41
C LYS A 107 2.71 -10.98 12.70
N ASP A 108 1.82 -10.17 12.12
CA ASP A 108 0.59 -10.65 11.46
C ASP A 108 0.90 -11.33 10.12
N LYS A 109 2.12 -11.17 9.59
CA LYS A 109 2.61 -11.86 8.38
C LYS A 109 3.06 -13.30 8.65
N LYS A 110 3.35 -13.67 9.91
CA LYS A 110 3.90 -14.99 10.27
C LYS A 110 2.82 -16.03 10.53
N GLU A 111 1.67 -15.64 11.07
CA GLU A 111 0.59 -16.58 11.41
C GLU A 111 -0.03 -17.27 10.18
N THR A 112 0.09 -16.70 8.98
CA THR A 112 -0.41 -17.30 7.74
C THR A 112 0.44 -18.47 7.21
N ASN A 113 1.67 -18.67 7.71
CA ASN A 113 2.57 -19.74 7.24
C ASN A 113 2.49 -21.04 8.05
N ASN A 114 1.75 -21.08 9.16
CA ASN A 114 1.74 -22.22 10.08
C ASN A 114 0.56 -23.19 9.87
N ASN A 115 -0.27 -22.99 8.84
CA ASN A 115 -1.35 -23.91 8.47
C ASN A 115 -0.99 -24.71 7.21
N LYS A 116 0.15 -25.40 7.23
CA LYS A 116 0.59 -26.29 6.13
C LYS A 116 0.87 -27.69 6.63
#